data_AF-A0AAE4CPJ7-F1
#
_entry.id   AF-A0AAE4CPJ7-F1
#
_cell.length_a   1.000
_cell.length_b   1.000
_cell.length_c   1.000
_cell.angle_alpha   90.00
_cell.angle_beta   90.00
_cell.angle_gamma   90.00
#
_symmetry.space_group_name_H-M   'P 1'
#
loop_
_entity.id
_entity.type
_entity.pdbx_description
1 polymer ?
#
loop_
_entity_poly.entity_id
_entity_poly.type
_entity_poly.pdbx_seq_one_letter_code
_entity_poly.pdbx_strand_id
1 'polypeptide(L)'
;MWTVTGDEVYRRNAVQVLRTWAGMDPERYAYFPDAHIHTGHPLYQFLMAAEIIRATRPLADDTPGTYGGYDVVWSATDDRRLLTNFADPVVTTFLHSNTRWMNQHNFGLFGRLATAIYADDAAGYATGVEWFTVNSAYPGYDNGALAPQIPLLEVDDPDNPYGHDIVQVREMGRDQAHGECNIDNFTGLARILEVQGTRVDPGAGTVSTRADAVSSYDFLGRRLLAGANAFYGFMLGAWVPWADERGEGWDGTVSQAYRGRLFNPVNELFYEYAPERGVDVATEAPWLARLSERRDGPYFHNGTAVTNFWAPGDKNPEYWVAFPAELAGTAPPARPASADLPFARWGLPLDDRTEIVDGVARAHVTPRGTTGVVTRVMHDGNGSNALLVRADGAATLEVLDKEPASPRNPDGGHRARPAAGNGWRRPPARCYGRRMYTR
;
A
#
# COMPACT_ATOMS: atom_id res chain seq x y z
N MET A 1 -18.81 9.09 4.75
CA MET A 1 -19.49 10.26 5.37
C MET A 1 -20.77 9.85 6.08
N TRP A 2 -21.81 9.39 5.38
CA TRP A 2 -23.07 8.94 6.01
C TRP A 2 -22.86 7.96 7.18
N THR A 3 -22.02 6.93 7.00
CA THR A 3 -21.68 5.94 8.03
C THR A 3 -21.10 6.54 9.32
N VAL A 4 -20.48 7.71 9.24
CA VAL A 4 -19.84 8.39 10.37
C VAL A 4 -20.77 9.44 10.99
N THR A 5 -21.51 10.19 10.16
CA THR A 5 -22.32 11.33 10.62
C THR A 5 -23.79 11.01 10.84
N GLY A 6 -24.31 9.96 10.21
CA GLY A 6 -25.74 9.69 10.13
C GLY A 6 -26.54 10.71 9.31
N ASP A 7 -25.90 11.66 8.64
CA ASP A 7 -26.61 12.70 7.88
C ASP A 7 -27.11 12.17 6.53
N GLU A 8 -28.44 12.05 6.42
CA GLU A 8 -29.17 11.48 5.28
C GLU A 8 -28.84 12.17 3.94
N VAL A 9 -28.41 13.44 3.93
CA VAL A 9 -27.99 14.13 2.69
C VAL A 9 -26.88 13.35 1.98
N TYR A 10 -25.93 12.78 2.73
CA TYR A 10 -24.85 11.99 2.13
C TYR A 10 -25.34 10.68 1.51
N ARG A 11 -26.30 9.99 2.16
CA ARG A 11 -26.89 8.76 1.63
C ARG A 11 -27.67 9.04 0.35
N ARG A 12 -28.48 10.10 0.35
CA ARG A 12 -29.27 10.57 -0.79
C ARG A 12 -28.39 10.90 -2.00
N ASN A 13 -27.32 11.65 -1.78
CA ASN A 13 -26.36 11.99 -2.84
C ASN A 13 -25.68 10.73 -3.42
N ALA A 14 -25.33 9.76 -2.56
CA ALA A 14 -24.75 8.50 -3.01
C ALA A 14 -25.71 7.73 -3.93
N VAL A 15 -27.00 7.61 -3.57
CA VAL A 15 -28.01 6.93 -4.42
C VAL A 15 -28.09 7.55 -5.82
N GLN A 16 -28.08 8.88 -5.93
CA GLN A 16 -28.12 9.56 -7.23
C GLN A 16 -26.89 9.25 -8.09
N VAL A 17 -25.69 9.28 -7.49
CA VAL A 17 -24.44 8.93 -8.17
C VAL A 17 -24.47 7.46 -8.61
N LEU A 18 -24.81 6.54 -7.72
CA LEU A 18 -24.92 5.11 -8.02
C LEU A 18 -25.85 4.85 -9.21
N ARG A 19 -27.04 5.46 -9.23
CA ARG A 19 -27.99 5.32 -10.34
C ARG A 19 -27.51 5.94 -11.66
N THR A 20 -26.72 7.01 -11.60
CA THR A 20 -26.12 7.63 -12.78
C THR A 20 -25.18 6.65 -13.47
N TRP A 21 -24.28 6.01 -12.71
CA TRP A 21 -23.36 5.00 -13.25
C TRP A 21 -24.06 3.70 -13.64
N ALA A 22 -25.06 3.26 -12.87
CA ALA A 22 -25.92 2.13 -13.25
C ALA A 22 -26.75 2.40 -14.54
N GLY A 23 -26.82 3.65 -14.99
CA GLY A 23 -27.44 4.05 -16.26
C GLY A 23 -26.50 4.04 -17.47
N MET A 24 -25.23 3.61 -17.32
CA MET A 24 -24.29 3.52 -18.43
C MET A 24 -24.76 2.52 -19.51
N ASP A 25 -24.28 2.73 -20.74
CA ASP A 25 -24.51 1.79 -21.84
C ASP A 25 -23.46 0.67 -21.80
N PRO A 26 -23.83 -0.58 -21.47
CA PRO A 26 -22.88 -1.69 -21.34
C PRO A 26 -22.12 -2.01 -22.63
N GLU A 27 -22.60 -1.58 -23.80
CA GLU A 27 -21.97 -1.87 -25.10
C GLU A 27 -20.88 -0.85 -25.49
N ARG A 28 -20.69 0.21 -24.68
CA ARG A 28 -19.80 1.35 -25.03
C ARG A 28 -18.47 1.36 -24.32
N TYR A 29 -18.18 0.35 -23.50
CA TYR A 29 -16.90 0.22 -22.80
C TYR A 29 -15.78 -0.08 -23.79
N ALA A 30 -14.73 0.73 -23.76
CA ALA A 30 -13.57 0.59 -24.64
C ALA A 30 -12.29 0.70 -23.82
N TYR A 31 -11.39 -0.27 -23.99
CA TYR A 31 -10.11 -0.29 -23.29
C TYR A 31 -9.28 0.94 -23.66
N PHE A 32 -8.72 1.60 -22.65
CA PHE A 32 -7.79 2.71 -22.81
C PHE A 32 -6.45 2.37 -22.13
N PRO A 33 -5.34 3.03 -22.50
CA PRO A 33 -4.03 2.78 -21.89
C PRO A 33 -4.12 2.83 -20.37
N ASP A 34 -3.57 1.82 -19.71
CA ASP A 34 -3.52 1.69 -18.25
C ASP A 34 -4.91 1.60 -17.56
N ALA A 35 -5.98 1.25 -18.29
CA ALA A 35 -7.32 1.13 -17.70
C ALA A 35 -7.39 0.21 -16.47
N HIS A 36 -6.64 -0.89 -16.47
CA HIS A 36 -6.62 -1.86 -15.36
C HIS A 36 -6.09 -1.29 -14.04
N ILE A 37 -5.16 -0.32 -14.06
CA ILE A 37 -4.68 0.36 -12.85
C ILE A 37 -5.53 1.56 -12.44
N HIS A 38 -6.45 2.01 -13.31
CA HIS A 38 -7.25 3.21 -13.08
C HIS A 38 -8.73 2.93 -12.79
N THR A 39 -9.21 1.71 -12.99
CA THR A 39 -10.64 1.39 -12.87
C THR A 39 -10.98 0.45 -11.72
N GLY A 40 -10.02 -0.36 -11.25
CA GLY A 40 -10.28 -1.37 -10.21
C GLY A 40 -10.53 -0.79 -8.81
N HIS A 41 -9.65 0.06 -8.30
CA HIS A 41 -9.85 0.75 -7.03
C HIS A 41 -11.14 1.60 -7.01
N PRO A 42 -11.39 2.47 -8.01
CA PRO A 42 -12.64 3.23 -8.06
C PRO A 42 -13.88 2.33 -8.08
N LEU A 43 -13.87 1.23 -8.85
CA LEU A 43 -14.99 0.28 -8.85
C LEU A 43 -15.21 -0.34 -7.47
N TYR A 44 -14.15 -0.81 -6.82
CA TYR A 44 -14.22 -1.36 -5.45
C TYR A 44 -14.86 -0.38 -4.46
N GLN A 45 -14.40 0.87 -4.43
CA GLN A 45 -14.96 1.89 -3.54
C GLN A 45 -16.41 2.24 -3.88
N PHE A 46 -16.74 2.22 -5.18
CA PHE A 46 -18.11 2.42 -5.65
C PHE A 46 -19.06 1.32 -5.19
N LEU A 47 -18.63 0.06 -5.30
CA LEU A 47 -19.41 -1.10 -4.85
C LEU A 47 -19.51 -1.17 -3.33
N MET A 48 -18.47 -0.77 -2.59
CA MET A 48 -18.58 -0.60 -1.13
C MET A 48 -19.67 0.42 -0.76
N ALA A 49 -19.74 1.55 -1.46
CA ALA A 49 -20.81 2.52 -1.25
C ALA A 49 -22.19 1.92 -1.59
N ALA A 50 -22.29 1.16 -2.68
CA ALA A 50 -23.51 0.46 -3.06
C ALA A 50 -23.95 -0.57 -2.00
N GLU A 51 -23.03 -1.33 -1.41
CA GLU A 51 -23.33 -2.26 -0.32
C GLU A 51 -23.89 -1.55 0.91
N ILE A 52 -23.29 -0.43 1.31
CA ILE A 52 -23.81 0.38 2.42
C ILE A 52 -25.23 0.84 2.11
N ILE A 53 -25.49 1.31 0.88
CA ILE A 53 -26.85 1.71 0.46
C ILE A 53 -27.82 0.52 0.47
N ARG A 54 -27.41 -0.63 -0.06
CA ARG A 54 -28.20 -1.88 -0.11
C ARG A 54 -28.56 -2.39 1.29
N ALA A 55 -27.64 -2.26 2.24
CA ALA A 55 -27.81 -2.69 3.63
C ALA A 55 -28.61 -1.72 4.50
N THR A 56 -28.96 -0.53 4.01
CA THR A 56 -29.51 0.56 4.83
C THR A 56 -30.84 1.07 4.29
N ARG A 57 -31.62 1.70 5.15
CA ARG A 57 -32.92 2.30 4.79
C ARG A 57 -32.84 3.81 4.89
N PRO A 58 -33.65 4.55 4.09
CA PRO A 58 -33.82 5.98 4.30
C PRO A 58 -34.14 6.28 5.76
N LEU A 59 -33.50 7.29 6.33
CA LEU A 59 -33.84 7.76 7.67
C LEU A 59 -35.25 8.35 7.69
N ALA A 60 -35.92 8.25 8.84
CA ALA A 60 -37.21 8.89 9.06
C ALA A 60 -37.00 10.40 9.20
N ASP A 61 -37.39 11.16 8.17
CA ASP A 61 -37.48 12.61 8.16
C ASP A 61 -38.81 13.08 7.55
N ASP A 62 -38.91 14.34 7.15
CA ASP A 62 -40.16 14.90 6.58
C ASP A 62 -40.52 14.29 5.21
N THR A 63 -39.55 13.69 4.51
CA THR A 63 -39.76 13.05 3.20
C THR A 63 -38.99 11.73 3.10
N PRO A 64 -39.33 10.68 3.89
CA PRO A 64 -38.57 9.43 3.89
C PRO A 64 -38.63 8.78 2.50
N GLY A 65 -37.48 8.33 2.02
CA GLY A 65 -37.40 7.71 0.70
C GLY A 65 -37.56 8.66 -0.48
N THR A 66 -37.72 9.97 -0.25
CA THR A 66 -37.69 10.98 -1.33
C THR A 66 -36.79 12.17 -0.99
N TYR A 67 -36.29 12.86 -2.00
CA TYR A 67 -35.49 14.07 -1.83
C TYR A 67 -35.66 14.99 -3.04
N GLY A 68 -36.23 16.18 -2.86
CA GLY A 68 -36.50 17.10 -3.97
C GLY A 68 -37.38 16.50 -5.08
N GLY A 69 -38.28 15.57 -4.73
CA GLY A 69 -39.13 14.84 -5.70
C GLY A 69 -38.49 13.61 -6.33
N TYR A 70 -37.24 13.29 -5.99
CA TYR A 70 -36.52 12.09 -6.45
C TYR A 70 -36.65 10.94 -5.45
N ASP A 71 -36.97 9.74 -5.92
CA ASP A 71 -36.95 8.52 -5.10
C ASP A 71 -35.51 8.19 -4.70
N VAL A 72 -35.25 7.96 -3.41
CA VAL A 72 -33.92 7.60 -2.88
C VAL A 72 -33.92 6.23 -2.18
N VAL A 73 -34.93 5.40 -2.45
CA VAL A 73 -34.98 4.01 -2.03
C VAL A 73 -34.22 3.16 -3.05
N TRP A 74 -33.16 2.48 -2.61
CA TRP A 74 -32.43 1.56 -3.47
C TRP A 74 -33.22 0.27 -3.67
N SER A 75 -33.39 -0.15 -4.91
CA SER A 75 -34.22 -1.29 -5.30
C SER A 75 -33.41 -2.44 -5.91
N ALA A 76 -33.98 -3.64 -5.95
CA ALA A 76 -33.39 -4.76 -6.68
C ALA A 76 -33.21 -4.49 -8.19
N THR A 77 -33.96 -3.54 -8.76
CA THR A 77 -33.73 -3.11 -10.15
C THR A 77 -32.48 -2.25 -10.27
N ASP A 78 -32.18 -1.44 -9.25
CA ASP A 78 -30.95 -0.68 -9.17
C ASP A 78 -29.74 -1.60 -9.03
N ASP A 79 -29.83 -2.65 -8.20
CA ASP A 79 -28.78 -3.69 -8.07
C ASP A 79 -28.45 -4.34 -9.42
N ARG A 80 -29.49 -4.82 -10.11
CA ARG A 80 -29.32 -5.47 -11.41
C ARG A 80 -28.68 -4.52 -12.42
N ARG A 81 -29.14 -3.27 -12.50
CA ARG A 81 -28.58 -2.28 -13.43
C ARG A 81 -27.14 -1.95 -13.09
N LEU A 82 -26.81 -1.80 -11.81
CA LEU A 82 -25.44 -1.53 -11.38
C LEU A 82 -24.49 -2.64 -11.83
N LEU A 83 -24.90 -3.91 -11.69
CA LEU A 83 -24.13 -5.05 -12.18
C LEU A 83 -24.05 -5.07 -13.71
N THR A 84 -25.19 -5.14 -14.39
CA THR A 84 -25.25 -5.40 -15.84
C THR A 84 -24.70 -4.25 -16.67
N ASN A 85 -24.88 -3.01 -16.23
CA ASN A 85 -24.55 -1.83 -17.01
C ASN A 85 -23.21 -1.22 -16.64
N PHE A 86 -22.69 -1.51 -15.44
CA PHE A 86 -21.48 -0.86 -14.92
C PHE A 86 -20.42 -1.85 -14.42
N ALA A 87 -20.70 -2.62 -13.36
CA ALA A 87 -19.67 -3.42 -12.70
C ALA A 87 -19.14 -4.57 -13.60
N ASP A 88 -20.02 -5.36 -14.22
CA ASP A 88 -19.62 -6.48 -15.07
C ASP A 88 -18.92 -6.00 -16.36
N PRO A 89 -19.39 -4.94 -17.06
CA PRO A 89 -18.64 -4.36 -18.18
C PRO A 89 -17.25 -3.85 -17.77
N VAL A 90 -17.11 -3.16 -16.64
CA VAL A 90 -15.79 -2.70 -16.15
C VAL A 90 -14.86 -3.89 -15.92
N VAL A 91 -15.34 -4.94 -15.24
CA VAL A 91 -14.53 -6.14 -14.99
C VAL A 91 -14.12 -6.80 -16.30
N THR A 92 -15.08 -7.03 -17.19
CA THR A 92 -14.86 -7.76 -18.45
C THR A 92 -13.93 -7.00 -19.38
N THR A 93 -14.12 -5.68 -19.53
CA THR A 93 -13.31 -4.88 -20.46
C THR A 93 -11.95 -4.54 -19.88
N PHE A 94 -11.83 -4.20 -18.60
CA PHE A 94 -10.60 -3.60 -18.06
C PHE A 94 -9.83 -4.52 -17.09
N LEU A 95 -10.53 -5.32 -16.27
CA LEU A 95 -9.95 -5.95 -15.08
C LEU A 95 -9.75 -7.47 -15.19
N HIS A 96 -10.27 -8.10 -16.24
CA HIS A 96 -10.15 -9.55 -16.44
C HIS A 96 -8.80 -9.92 -17.09
N SER A 97 -7.73 -9.95 -16.30
CA SER A 97 -6.42 -10.43 -16.75
C SER A 97 -5.58 -10.88 -15.56
N ASN A 98 -4.92 -12.03 -15.69
CA ASN A 98 -3.98 -12.58 -14.70
C ASN A 98 -2.51 -12.45 -15.14
N THR A 99 -2.25 -11.69 -16.19
CA THR A 99 -0.91 -11.52 -16.78
C THR A 99 -0.50 -10.04 -16.75
N ARG A 100 -1.10 -9.25 -15.85
CA ARG A 100 -0.74 -7.84 -15.68
C ARG A 100 0.59 -7.76 -14.94
N TRP A 101 1.39 -6.80 -15.35
CA TRP A 101 2.76 -6.65 -14.87
C TRP A 101 2.81 -6.34 -13.38
N MET A 102 3.35 -7.26 -12.58
CA MET A 102 3.70 -7.07 -11.17
C MET A 102 2.53 -6.43 -10.39
N ASN A 103 2.77 -5.39 -9.59
CA ASN A 103 1.75 -4.77 -8.75
C ASN A 103 0.55 -4.15 -9.53
N GLN A 104 0.65 -4.00 -10.86
CA GLN A 104 -0.47 -3.54 -11.70
C GLN A 104 -1.61 -4.55 -11.73
N HIS A 105 -1.30 -5.84 -11.54
CA HIS A 105 -2.24 -6.93 -11.34
C HIS A 105 -3.21 -6.67 -10.18
N ASN A 106 -2.66 -6.22 -9.06
CA ASN A 106 -3.41 -6.07 -7.82
C ASN A 106 -4.54 -5.04 -7.95
N PHE A 107 -4.34 -3.96 -8.72
CA PHE A 107 -5.37 -2.95 -8.93
C PHE A 107 -6.62 -3.53 -9.57
N GLY A 108 -6.45 -4.43 -10.55
CA GLY A 108 -7.59 -5.09 -11.20
C GLY A 108 -8.33 -6.04 -10.26
N LEU A 109 -7.62 -6.68 -9.33
CA LEU A 109 -8.21 -7.59 -8.36
C LEU A 109 -9.16 -6.89 -7.38
N PHE A 110 -8.89 -5.64 -6.99
CA PHE A 110 -9.83 -4.89 -6.13
C PHE A 110 -11.22 -4.82 -6.74
N GLY A 111 -11.31 -4.34 -7.99
CA GLY A 111 -12.59 -4.24 -8.69
C GLY A 111 -13.21 -5.61 -8.97
N ARG A 112 -12.41 -6.60 -9.37
CA ARG A 112 -12.88 -7.97 -9.63
C ARG A 112 -13.50 -8.61 -8.39
N LEU A 113 -12.77 -8.63 -7.27
CA LEU A 113 -13.24 -9.24 -6.03
C LEU A 113 -14.47 -8.51 -5.50
N ALA A 114 -14.47 -7.18 -5.54
CA ALA A 114 -15.62 -6.38 -5.13
C ALA A 114 -16.87 -6.68 -5.96
N THR A 115 -16.74 -6.78 -7.28
CA THR A 115 -17.86 -7.18 -8.15
C THR A 115 -18.34 -8.59 -7.84
N ALA A 116 -17.42 -9.54 -7.66
CA ALA A 116 -17.79 -10.92 -7.34
C ALA A 116 -18.53 -11.03 -6.00
N ILE A 117 -18.11 -10.27 -4.98
CA ILE A 117 -18.82 -10.17 -3.70
C ILE A 117 -20.22 -9.56 -3.90
N TYR A 118 -20.31 -8.41 -4.58
CA TYR A 118 -21.59 -7.72 -4.79
C TYR A 118 -22.60 -8.56 -5.57
N ALA A 119 -22.11 -9.32 -6.56
CA ALA A 119 -22.89 -10.18 -7.44
C ALA A 119 -23.18 -11.58 -6.86
N ASP A 120 -22.67 -11.91 -5.66
CA ASP A 120 -22.69 -13.25 -5.10
C ASP A 120 -22.08 -14.32 -6.04
N ASP A 121 -21.06 -13.95 -6.84
CA ASP A 121 -20.37 -14.84 -7.79
C ASP A 121 -19.21 -15.58 -7.13
N ALA A 122 -19.52 -16.74 -6.56
CA ALA A 122 -18.53 -17.60 -5.90
C ALA A 122 -17.38 -18.06 -6.83
N ALA A 123 -17.63 -18.26 -8.13
CA ALA A 123 -16.61 -18.73 -9.07
C ALA A 123 -15.66 -17.60 -9.47
N GLY A 124 -16.20 -16.42 -9.77
CA GLY A 124 -15.42 -15.21 -10.01
C GLY A 124 -14.59 -14.82 -8.78
N TYR A 125 -15.18 -14.96 -7.58
CA TYR A 125 -14.51 -14.73 -6.31
C TYR A 125 -13.34 -15.70 -6.10
N ALA A 126 -13.58 -17.02 -6.22
CA ALA A 126 -12.53 -18.02 -6.06
C ALA A 126 -11.36 -17.83 -7.05
N THR A 127 -11.66 -17.43 -8.29
CA THR A 127 -10.64 -17.07 -9.28
C THR A 127 -9.84 -15.85 -8.84
N GLY A 128 -10.50 -14.81 -8.34
CA GLY A 128 -9.82 -13.61 -7.84
C GLY A 128 -8.93 -13.90 -6.62
N VAL A 129 -9.36 -14.80 -5.73
CA VAL A 129 -8.58 -15.25 -4.58
C VAL A 129 -7.32 -16.01 -5.02
N GLU A 130 -7.44 -16.94 -5.97
CA GLU A 130 -6.27 -17.66 -6.49
C GLU A 130 -5.30 -16.73 -7.22
N TRP A 131 -5.82 -15.75 -7.99
CA TRP A 131 -4.99 -14.74 -8.64
C TRP A 131 -4.31 -13.79 -7.66
N PHE A 132 -4.91 -13.54 -6.48
CA PHE A 132 -4.29 -12.75 -5.42
C PHE A 132 -3.15 -13.50 -4.74
N THR A 133 -3.32 -14.79 -4.46
CA THR A 133 -2.38 -15.59 -3.66
C THR A 133 -1.22 -16.15 -4.48
N VAL A 134 -1.51 -16.93 -5.53
CA VAL A 134 -0.50 -17.73 -6.27
C VAL A 134 -0.50 -17.41 -7.76
N ASN A 135 -1.67 -17.30 -8.38
CA ASN A 135 -1.84 -17.16 -9.84
C ASN A 135 -1.01 -18.21 -10.61
N SER A 136 -1.24 -19.47 -10.26
CA SER A 136 -0.47 -20.65 -10.71
C SER A 136 -0.46 -20.85 -12.23
N ALA A 137 -1.49 -20.35 -12.93
CA ALA A 137 -1.58 -20.42 -14.38
C ALA A 137 -0.62 -19.45 -15.11
N TYR A 138 0.04 -18.52 -14.41
CA TYR A 138 0.99 -17.57 -14.97
C TYR A 138 2.35 -17.61 -14.24
N PRO A 139 3.31 -18.43 -14.68
CA PRO A 139 4.60 -18.58 -13.98
C PRO A 139 5.62 -17.46 -14.29
N GLY A 140 5.19 -16.34 -14.90
CA GLY A 140 6.09 -15.25 -15.28
C GLY A 140 6.74 -14.58 -14.07
N TYR A 141 7.96 -14.07 -14.24
CA TYR A 141 8.64 -13.24 -13.23
C TYR A 141 7.78 -12.03 -12.79
N ASP A 142 7.01 -11.50 -13.74
CA ASP A 142 6.08 -10.39 -13.59
C ASP A 142 4.69 -10.80 -13.09
N ASN A 143 4.50 -12.02 -12.60
CA ASN A 143 3.27 -12.42 -11.93
C ASN A 143 3.04 -11.56 -10.67
N GLY A 144 1.94 -10.82 -10.64
CA GLY A 144 1.58 -9.91 -9.55
C GLY A 144 0.95 -10.54 -8.30
N ALA A 145 0.81 -11.87 -8.21
CA ALA A 145 0.29 -12.53 -7.02
C ALA A 145 1.25 -12.43 -5.81
N LEU A 146 0.72 -12.62 -4.60
CA LEU A 146 1.47 -12.46 -3.35
C LEU A 146 2.70 -13.38 -3.28
N ALA A 147 2.52 -14.67 -3.56
CA ALA A 147 3.60 -15.66 -3.50
C ALA A 147 4.81 -15.31 -4.40
N PRO A 148 4.63 -15.00 -5.70
CA PRO A 148 5.74 -14.60 -6.56
C PRO A 148 6.25 -13.18 -6.28
N GLN A 149 5.42 -12.22 -5.85
CA GLN A 149 5.89 -10.85 -5.58
C GLN A 149 6.69 -10.74 -4.28
N ILE A 150 6.41 -11.61 -3.31
CA ILE A 150 7.10 -11.69 -2.04
C ILE A 150 7.68 -13.11 -1.87
N PRO A 151 8.72 -13.48 -2.64
CA PRO A 151 9.28 -14.82 -2.57
C PRO A 151 10.08 -15.03 -1.27
N LEU A 152 10.21 -16.30 -0.91
CA LEU A 152 11.17 -16.81 0.07
C LEU A 152 12.22 -17.51 -0.77
N LEU A 153 13.46 -17.05 -0.68
CA LEU A 153 14.60 -17.74 -1.24
C LEU A 153 15.26 -18.48 -0.08
N GLU A 154 15.19 -19.81 -0.13
CA GLU A 154 15.79 -20.66 0.88
C GLU A 154 17.32 -20.56 0.81
N VAL A 155 18.01 -20.94 1.89
CA VAL A 155 19.47 -20.87 2.01
C VAL A 155 20.23 -21.60 0.89
N ASP A 156 19.63 -22.64 0.32
CA ASP A 156 20.17 -23.47 -0.75
C ASP A 156 19.65 -23.08 -2.15
N ASP A 157 18.82 -22.03 -2.25
CA ASP A 157 18.40 -21.48 -3.53
C ASP A 157 19.62 -20.92 -4.27
N PRO A 158 19.87 -21.31 -5.54
CA PRO A 158 21.03 -20.85 -6.30
C PRO A 158 21.06 -19.33 -6.52
N ASP A 159 19.90 -18.67 -6.48
CA ASP A 159 19.79 -17.22 -6.60
C ASP A 159 20.00 -16.52 -5.24
N ASN A 160 20.13 -17.25 -4.12
CA ASN A 160 20.35 -16.69 -2.79
C ASN A 160 21.85 -16.67 -2.38
N PRO A 161 22.52 -15.51 -2.40
CA PRO A 161 23.94 -15.41 -2.06
C PRO A 161 24.22 -15.23 -0.56
N TYR A 162 23.20 -15.19 0.31
CA TYR A 162 23.35 -14.68 1.68
C TYR A 162 23.60 -15.75 2.76
N GLY A 163 23.53 -17.04 2.40
CA GLY A 163 23.80 -18.14 3.32
C GLY A 163 22.78 -18.29 4.45
N HIS A 164 21.59 -17.74 4.28
CA HIS A 164 20.40 -17.92 5.12
C HIS A 164 19.14 -17.62 4.29
N ASP A 165 17.99 -18.09 4.72
CA ASP A 165 16.70 -17.81 4.07
C ASP A 165 16.42 -16.30 4.03
N ILE A 166 15.93 -15.80 2.89
CA ILE A 166 15.55 -14.40 2.74
C ILE A 166 14.14 -14.28 2.18
N VAL A 167 13.38 -13.32 2.72
CA VAL A 167 12.11 -12.86 2.13
C VAL A 167 12.35 -11.48 1.54
N GLN A 168 11.94 -11.29 0.29
CA GLN A 168 12.13 -10.02 -0.41
C GLN A 168 10.85 -9.56 -1.10
N VAL A 169 10.79 -8.29 -1.48
CA VAL A 169 9.71 -7.74 -2.31
C VAL A 169 10.30 -7.43 -3.69
N ARG A 170 9.82 -8.11 -4.75
CA ARG A 170 10.41 -8.00 -6.10
C ARG A 170 10.37 -6.58 -6.67
N GLU A 171 9.29 -5.84 -6.42
CA GLU A 171 9.14 -4.45 -6.89
C GLU A 171 10.19 -3.49 -6.31
N MET A 172 10.88 -3.85 -5.21
CA MET A 172 12.00 -3.07 -4.70
C MET A 172 13.20 -3.02 -5.67
N GLY A 173 13.29 -3.95 -6.63
CA GLY A 173 14.27 -3.90 -7.72
C GLY A 173 13.95 -2.83 -8.77
N ARG A 174 12.72 -2.32 -8.82
CA ARG A 174 12.31 -1.21 -9.70
C ARG A 174 12.49 0.12 -8.99
N ASP A 175 11.71 0.35 -7.93
CA ASP A 175 11.80 1.51 -7.05
C ASP A 175 10.90 1.33 -5.82
N GLN A 176 11.13 2.15 -4.78
CA GLN A 176 10.41 2.00 -3.52
C GLN A 176 8.98 2.51 -3.55
N ALA A 177 8.58 3.29 -4.56
CA ALA A 177 7.18 3.70 -4.71
C ALA A 177 6.32 2.51 -5.17
N HIS A 178 6.85 1.67 -6.06
CA HIS A 178 6.18 0.43 -6.47
C HIS A 178 6.28 -0.65 -5.40
N GLY A 179 7.40 -0.73 -4.66
CA GLY A 179 7.52 -1.56 -3.47
C GLY A 179 6.47 -1.23 -2.39
N GLU A 180 6.30 0.05 -2.04
CA GLU A 180 5.26 0.50 -1.09
C GLU A 180 3.87 0.11 -1.60
N CYS A 181 3.59 0.42 -2.87
CA CYS A 181 2.31 0.11 -3.50
C CYS A 181 1.99 -1.40 -3.49
N ASN A 182 3.02 -2.25 -3.58
CA ASN A 182 2.84 -3.70 -3.52
C ASN A 182 2.38 -4.15 -2.13
N ILE A 183 3.02 -3.66 -1.07
CA ILE A 183 2.61 -3.92 0.32
C ILE A 183 1.22 -3.35 0.61
N ASP A 184 0.95 -2.10 0.23
CA ASP A 184 -0.34 -1.42 0.45
C ASP A 184 -1.49 -2.19 -0.24
N ASN A 185 -1.28 -2.61 -1.50
CA ASN A 185 -2.30 -3.33 -2.27
C ASN A 185 -2.54 -4.75 -1.73
N PHE A 186 -1.49 -5.49 -1.37
CA PHE A 186 -1.68 -6.80 -0.75
C PHE A 186 -2.40 -6.71 0.59
N THR A 187 -2.10 -5.68 1.38
CA THR A 187 -2.80 -5.41 2.65
C THR A 187 -4.29 -5.17 2.41
N GLY A 188 -4.65 -4.28 1.47
CA GLY A 188 -6.06 -3.98 1.17
C GLY A 188 -6.83 -5.17 0.59
N LEU A 189 -6.20 -5.98 -0.28
CA LEU A 189 -6.82 -7.21 -0.81
C LEU A 189 -6.96 -8.28 0.28
N ALA A 190 -5.96 -8.45 1.14
CA ALA A 190 -6.04 -9.37 2.28
C ALA A 190 -7.19 -9.00 3.20
N ARG A 191 -7.38 -7.70 3.51
CA ARG A 191 -8.51 -7.18 4.27
C ARG A 191 -9.87 -7.52 3.65
N ILE A 192 -10.01 -7.40 2.33
CA ILE A 192 -11.26 -7.77 1.63
C ILE A 192 -11.61 -9.24 1.90
N LEU A 193 -10.62 -10.13 1.82
CA LEU A 193 -10.81 -11.56 2.10
C LEU A 193 -11.11 -11.81 3.59
N GLU A 194 -10.39 -11.14 4.49
CA GLU A 194 -10.56 -11.27 5.94
C GLU A 194 -11.96 -10.87 6.40
N VAL A 195 -12.48 -9.74 5.90
CA VAL A 195 -13.84 -9.27 6.22
C VAL A 195 -14.91 -10.24 5.70
N GLN A 196 -14.64 -10.98 4.62
CA GLN A 196 -15.53 -12.05 4.14
C GLN A 196 -15.37 -13.37 4.94
N GLY A 197 -14.42 -13.45 5.87
CA GLY A 197 -14.07 -14.69 6.58
C GLY A 197 -13.45 -15.76 5.68
N THR A 198 -12.84 -15.35 4.56
CA THR A 198 -12.31 -16.28 3.56
C THR A 198 -11.01 -16.92 4.04
N ARG A 199 -10.96 -18.24 3.95
CA ARG A 199 -9.74 -19.02 4.14
C ARG A 199 -9.22 -19.57 2.82
N VAL A 200 -7.91 -19.73 2.76
CA VAL A 200 -7.18 -20.23 1.58
C VAL A 200 -6.38 -21.46 1.93
N ASP A 201 -6.18 -22.34 0.95
CA ASP A 201 -5.21 -23.42 1.04
C ASP A 201 -3.80 -22.83 1.27
N PRO A 202 -3.04 -23.31 2.27
CA PRO A 202 -1.78 -22.69 2.65
C PRO A 202 -0.67 -22.80 1.59
N GLY A 203 -0.80 -23.69 0.60
CA GLY A 203 0.14 -23.84 -0.51
C GLY A 203 -0.44 -23.36 -1.85
N ALA A 204 -1.63 -23.86 -2.22
CA ALA A 204 -2.26 -23.56 -3.50
C ALA A 204 -2.92 -22.17 -3.55
N GLY A 205 -3.21 -21.57 -2.39
CA GLY A 205 -3.81 -20.23 -2.31
C GLY A 205 -5.25 -20.13 -2.82
N THR A 206 -5.90 -21.25 -3.13
CA THR A 206 -7.32 -21.32 -3.52
C THR A 206 -8.23 -21.23 -2.30
N VAL A 207 -9.46 -20.73 -2.45
CA VAL A 207 -10.48 -20.75 -1.38
C VAL A 207 -10.62 -22.18 -0.82
N SER A 208 -10.59 -22.31 0.50
CA SER A 208 -10.57 -23.61 1.18
C SER A 208 -11.32 -23.57 2.51
N THR A 209 -12.02 -24.66 2.81
CA THR A 209 -12.69 -24.90 4.10
C THR A 209 -12.01 -26.03 4.90
N ARG A 210 -10.84 -26.49 4.44
CA ARG A 210 -10.07 -27.52 5.14
C ARG A 210 -9.64 -27.02 6.52
N ALA A 211 -9.39 -27.95 7.44
CA ALA A 211 -8.99 -27.62 8.80
C ALA A 211 -7.65 -26.85 8.88
N ASP A 212 -6.76 -27.08 7.91
CA ASP A 212 -5.46 -26.42 7.76
C ASP A 212 -5.51 -25.15 6.89
N ALA A 213 -6.69 -24.75 6.40
CA ALA A 213 -6.84 -23.52 5.64
C ALA A 213 -6.57 -22.30 6.54
N VAL A 214 -5.87 -21.30 6.00
CA VAL A 214 -5.39 -20.11 6.71
C VAL A 214 -6.05 -18.84 6.16
N SER A 215 -5.95 -17.72 6.88
CA SER A 215 -6.36 -16.43 6.29
C SER A 215 -5.38 -15.98 5.21
N SER A 216 -5.77 -14.96 4.43
CA SER A 216 -4.90 -14.27 3.48
C SER A 216 -3.67 -13.64 4.15
N TYR A 217 -3.80 -13.16 5.39
CA TYR A 217 -2.69 -12.63 6.18
C TYR A 217 -1.73 -13.70 6.69
N ASP A 218 -2.22 -14.91 7.02
CA ASP A 218 -1.37 -16.02 7.49
C ASP A 218 -0.81 -16.89 6.34
N PHE A 219 -1.21 -16.63 5.10
CA PHE A 219 -0.76 -17.37 3.92
C PHE A 219 0.78 -17.40 3.77
N LEU A 220 1.31 -18.57 3.39
CA LEU A 220 2.74 -18.86 3.29
C LEU A 220 3.55 -18.49 4.54
N GLY A 221 2.96 -18.69 5.73
CA GLY A 221 3.60 -18.38 7.01
C GLY A 221 3.73 -16.89 7.25
N ARG A 222 2.64 -16.13 7.04
CA ARG A 222 2.60 -14.66 7.15
C ARG A 222 3.57 -13.96 6.20
N ARG A 223 3.60 -14.40 4.94
CA ARG A 223 4.54 -13.87 3.94
C ARG A 223 4.42 -12.35 3.75
N LEU A 224 3.19 -11.81 3.82
CA LEU A 224 2.95 -10.38 3.75
C LEU A 224 3.63 -9.63 4.92
N LEU A 225 3.60 -10.17 6.14
CA LEU A 225 4.27 -9.58 7.31
C LEU A 225 5.80 -9.55 7.11
N ALA A 226 6.37 -10.67 6.67
CA ALA A 226 7.81 -10.78 6.42
C ALA A 226 8.28 -9.82 5.31
N GLY A 227 7.54 -9.75 4.20
CA GLY A 227 7.81 -8.82 3.10
C GLY A 227 7.68 -7.36 3.52
N ALA A 228 6.63 -7.01 4.28
CA ALA A 228 6.46 -5.67 4.83
C ALA A 228 7.61 -5.28 5.77
N ASN A 229 8.07 -6.21 6.63
CA ASN A 229 9.21 -5.98 7.51
C ASN A 229 10.51 -5.71 6.73
N ALA A 230 10.79 -6.49 5.68
CA ALA A 230 11.95 -6.29 4.81
C ALA A 230 11.89 -4.92 4.10
N PHE A 231 10.74 -4.59 3.52
CA PHE A 231 10.50 -3.31 2.84
C PHE A 231 10.66 -2.12 3.80
N TYR A 232 9.96 -2.12 4.93
CA TYR A 232 10.03 -1.01 5.88
C TYR A 232 11.39 -0.89 6.55
N GLY A 233 12.12 -1.99 6.77
CA GLY A 233 13.51 -1.93 7.21
C GLY A 233 14.37 -1.13 6.23
N PHE A 234 14.30 -1.47 4.95
CA PHE A 234 15.03 -0.74 3.91
C PHE A 234 14.66 0.75 3.87
N MET A 235 13.35 1.05 3.95
CA MET A 235 12.85 2.42 3.92
C MET A 235 13.23 3.24 5.16
N LEU A 236 13.37 2.59 6.31
CA LEU A 236 13.84 3.20 7.56
C LEU A 236 15.37 3.27 7.65
N GLY A 237 16.10 2.91 6.59
CA GLY A 237 17.55 3.06 6.50
C GLY A 237 18.35 1.80 6.82
N ALA A 238 17.70 0.67 7.16
CA ALA A 238 18.38 -0.60 7.31
C ALA A 238 18.91 -1.11 5.97
N TRP A 239 19.94 -1.96 6.05
CA TRP A 239 20.32 -2.81 4.95
C TRP A 239 19.34 -3.99 4.86
N VAL A 240 19.02 -4.44 3.64
CA VAL A 240 18.15 -5.60 3.39
C VAL A 240 18.82 -6.52 2.37
N PRO A 241 18.83 -7.85 2.61
CA PRO A 241 19.22 -8.79 1.56
C PRO A 241 18.19 -8.75 0.43
N TRP A 242 18.67 -8.79 -0.81
CA TRP A 242 17.82 -8.80 -2.01
C TRP A 242 18.60 -9.42 -3.17
N ALA A 243 18.04 -10.45 -3.77
CA ALA A 243 18.61 -11.15 -4.91
C ALA A 243 17.83 -10.88 -6.20
N ASP A 244 18.55 -10.85 -7.32
CA ASP A 244 17.94 -10.69 -8.64
C ASP A 244 17.58 -12.03 -9.27
N GLU A 245 16.28 -12.33 -9.33
CA GLU A 245 15.74 -13.60 -9.84
C GLU A 245 15.51 -13.58 -11.38
N ARG A 246 16.03 -12.58 -12.11
CA ARG A 246 15.86 -12.49 -13.58
C ARG A 246 16.88 -13.33 -14.37
N GLY A 247 17.84 -13.95 -13.69
CA GLY A 247 18.79 -14.89 -14.27
C GLY A 247 20.12 -14.29 -14.73
N GLU A 248 20.91 -15.12 -15.41
CA GLU A 248 22.31 -14.87 -15.76
C GLU A 248 22.50 -13.55 -16.56
N GLY A 249 23.37 -12.67 -16.06
CA GLY A 249 23.69 -11.38 -16.67
C GLY A 249 22.87 -10.18 -16.16
N TRP A 250 21.92 -10.41 -15.25
CA TRP A 250 21.26 -9.36 -14.48
C TRP A 250 21.97 -9.18 -13.13
N ASP A 251 22.65 -8.05 -12.96
CA ASP A 251 23.29 -7.62 -11.71
C ASP A 251 22.43 -6.51 -11.07
N GLY A 252 21.17 -6.86 -10.80
CA GLY A 252 20.22 -5.93 -10.22
C GLY A 252 20.43 -5.83 -8.73
N THR A 253 20.40 -4.60 -8.23
CA THR A 253 20.40 -4.33 -6.79
C THR A 253 19.05 -3.72 -6.41
N VAL A 254 18.74 -3.78 -5.12
CA VAL A 254 17.63 -3.02 -4.55
C VAL A 254 17.72 -1.54 -4.95
N SER A 255 16.67 -1.02 -5.56
CA SER A 255 16.64 0.34 -6.10
C SER A 255 16.61 1.37 -4.96
N GLN A 256 17.56 2.31 -4.96
CA GLN A 256 17.56 3.42 -3.99
C GLN A 256 16.49 4.48 -4.30
N ALA A 257 15.83 4.42 -5.47
CA ALA A 257 14.85 5.40 -5.87
C ALA A 257 13.66 5.43 -4.90
N TYR A 258 13.37 6.61 -4.35
CA TYR A 258 12.34 6.86 -3.34
C TYR A 258 12.59 6.23 -1.96
N ARG A 259 13.79 5.71 -1.65
CA ARG A 259 14.12 5.26 -0.29
C ARG A 259 13.86 6.38 0.73
N GLY A 260 13.27 6.03 1.87
CA GLY A 260 12.88 6.98 2.92
C GLY A 260 11.56 7.73 2.66
N ARG A 261 11.00 7.66 1.45
CA ARG A 261 9.65 8.18 1.18
C ARG A 261 8.61 7.24 1.77
N LEU A 262 8.25 7.48 3.02
CA LEU A 262 7.21 6.72 3.71
C LEU A 262 5.96 7.58 3.87
N PHE A 263 4.82 7.02 3.45
CA PHE A 263 3.52 7.59 3.77
C PHE A 263 2.77 6.58 4.62
N ASN A 264 2.84 6.73 5.93
CA ASN A 264 2.12 5.89 6.87
C ASN A 264 1.50 6.71 8.00
N PRO A 265 0.42 7.47 7.73
CA PRO A 265 -0.33 8.14 8.78
C PRO A 265 -1.11 7.14 9.66
N VAL A 266 -1.29 5.89 9.24
CA VAL A 266 -2.09 4.88 9.97
C VAL A 266 -1.63 3.44 9.66
N ASN A 267 -1.46 2.60 10.68
CA ASN A 267 -0.75 1.33 10.52
C ASN A 267 -1.65 0.09 10.49
N GLU A 268 -2.36 -0.11 9.38
CA GLU A 268 -3.28 -1.25 9.16
C GLU A 268 -2.63 -2.61 9.44
N LEU A 269 -1.50 -2.92 8.78
CA LEU A 269 -0.82 -4.20 8.98
C LEU A 269 -0.44 -4.46 10.45
N PHE A 270 0.02 -3.43 11.16
CA PHE A 270 0.33 -3.60 12.57
C PHE A 270 -0.92 -3.92 13.41
N TYR A 271 -2.05 -3.28 13.14
CA TYR A 271 -3.30 -3.57 13.84
C TYR A 271 -3.83 -4.97 13.51
N GLU A 272 -3.69 -5.42 12.27
CA GLU A 272 -4.06 -6.78 11.89
C GLU A 272 -3.19 -7.83 12.62
N TYR A 273 -1.87 -7.66 12.63
CA TYR A 273 -1.01 -8.69 13.23
C TYR A 273 -0.94 -8.62 14.75
N ALA A 274 -0.76 -7.43 15.34
CA ALA A 274 -0.52 -7.33 16.78
C ALA A 274 -1.79 -7.57 17.62
N PRO A 275 -2.81 -6.70 17.60
CA PRO A 275 -4.01 -6.92 18.41
C PRO A 275 -4.94 -8.02 17.87
N GLU A 276 -5.26 -8.06 16.57
CA GLU A 276 -6.26 -9.02 16.04
C GLU A 276 -5.73 -10.46 16.04
N ARG A 277 -4.49 -10.68 15.60
CA ARG A 277 -3.87 -12.01 15.52
C ARG A 277 -2.99 -12.39 16.72
N GLY A 278 -2.75 -11.47 17.64
CA GLY A 278 -1.90 -11.72 18.81
C GLY A 278 -0.42 -11.97 18.48
N VAL A 279 0.07 -11.48 17.34
CA VAL A 279 1.47 -11.65 16.93
C VAL A 279 2.36 -10.71 17.74
N ASP A 280 3.49 -11.22 18.23
CA ASP A 280 4.56 -10.37 18.75
C ASP A 280 5.31 -9.70 17.59
N VAL A 281 4.71 -8.63 17.05
CA VAL A 281 5.24 -7.89 15.89
C VAL A 281 6.60 -7.26 16.21
N ALA A 282 6.91 -6.94 17.48
CA ALA A 282 8.22 -6.42 17.85
C ALA A 282 9.34 -7.44 17.61
N THR A 283 9.02 -8.74 17.76
CA THR A 283 9.94 -9.85 17.50
C THR A 283 9.88 -10.32 16.05
N GLU A 284 8.69 -10.56 15.50
CA GLU A 284 8.51 -11.13 14.15
C GLU A 284 8.76 -10.11 13.02
N ALA A 285 8.42 -8.84 13.25
CA ALA A 285 8.54 -7.78 12.25
C ALA A 285 8.98 -6.44 12.88
N PRO A 286 10.21 -6.37 13.42
CA PRO A 286 10.68 -5.24 14.20
C PRO A 286 10.62 -3.91 13.45
N TRP A 287 10.82 -3.89 12.13
CA TRP A 287 10.75 -2.66 11.34
C TRP A 287 9.32 -2.17 11.13
N LEU A 288 8.35 -3.08 11.02
CA LEU A 288 6.93 -2.71 11.02
C LEU A 288 6.51 -2.16 12.39
N ALA A 289 6.95 -2.79 13.48
CA ALA A 289 6.74 -2.25 14.83
C ALA A 289 7.36 -0.85 14.98
N ARG A 290 8.60 -0.67 14.53
CA ARG A 290 9.32 0.60 14.56
C ARG A 290 8.61 1.71 13.79
N LEU A 291 8.06 1.37 12.62
CA LEU A 291 7.23 2.27 11.84
C LEU A 291 5.94 2.63 12.60
N SER A 292 5.32 1.65 13.24
CA SER A 292 4.10 1.80 14.05
C SER A 292 4.26 2.76 15.22
N GLU A 293 5.36 2.65 15.97
CA GLU A 293 5.68 3.57 17.07
C GLU A 293 5.77 5.03 16.62
N ARG A 294 6.11 5.24 15.35
CA ARG A 294 6.33 6.55 14.74
C ARG A 294 5.15 7.02 13.91
N ARG A 295 4.05 6.27 13.84
CA ARG A 295 2.91 6.69 13.01
C ARG A 295 2.34 8.03 13.49
N ASP A 296 1.78 8.76 12.55
CA ASP A 296 0.91 9.87 12.91
C ASP A 296 -0.48 9.37 13.30
N GLY A 297 -1.33 10.33 13.67
CA GLY A 297 -2.75 10.10 13.74
C GLY A 297 -3.45 10.38 12.42
N PRO A 298 -4.79 10.33 12.44
CA PRO A 298 -5.64 10.69 11.31
C PRO A 298 -5.41 12.09 10.76
N TYR A 299 -4.86 13.00 11.58
CA TYR A 299 -4.42 14.33 11.18
C TYR A 299 -2.92 14.46 11.34
N PHE A 300 -2.25 15.00 10.33
CA PHE A 300 -0.79 15.10 10.28
C PHE A 300 -0.33 16.32 9.49
N HIS A 301 0.96 16.63 9.58
CA HIS A 301 1.60 17.69 8.80
C HIS A 301 2.14 17.14 7.48
N ASN A 302 1.82 17.82 6.38
CA ASN A 302 2.45 17.66 5.07
C ASN A 302 3.12 19.00 4.71
N GLY A 303 4.44 19.05 4.85
CA GLY A 303 5.19 20.28 5.02
C GLY A 303 4.72 20.99 6.28
N THR A 304 4.40 22.27 6.15
CA THR A 304 3.80 23.07 7.23
C THR A 304 2.27 23.07 7.21
N ALA A 305 1.65 22.46 6.19
CA ALA A 305 0.21 22.38 6.07
C ALA A 305 -0.35 21.19 6.83
N VAL A 306 -1.54 21.37 7.40
CA VAL A 306 -2.31 20.27 8.01
C VAL A 306 -3.07 19.54 6.92
N THR A 307 -2.99 18.22 6.93
CA THR A 307 -3.84 17.35 6.12
C THR A 307 -4.40 16.21 6.99
N ASN A 308 -5.19 15.33 6.37
CA ASN A 308 -5.75 14.16 7.01
C ASN A 308 -5.59 12.91 6.14
N PHE A 309 -5.74 11.75 6.76
CA PHE A 309 -5.58 10.45 6.12
C PHE A 309 -6.56 10.19 4.96
N TRP A 310 -7.78 10.72 5.04
CA TRP A 310 -8.82 10.56 4.01
C TRP A 310 -8.74 11.61 2.91
N ALA A 311 -7.67 12.41 2.86
CA ALA A 311 -7.39 13.26 1.72
C ALA A 311 -7.18 12.41 0.46
N PRO A 312 -7.45 12.95 -0.75
CA PRO A 312 -7.40 12.16 -1.99
C PRO A 312 -6.05 11.47 -2.22
N GLY A 313 -6.06 10.14 -2.41
CA GLY A 313 -4.90 9.32 -2.78
C GLY A 313 -5.22 7.80 -2.79
N ASP A 314 -4.53 7.04 -3.64
CA ASP A 314 -4.70 5.58 -3.79
C ASP A 314 -3.97 4.79 -2.70
N LYS A 315 -4.42 4.89 -1.44
CA LYS A 315 -3.78 4.23 -0.28
C LYS A 315 -4.77 3.55 0.66
N ASN A 316 -5.81 2.93 0.10
CA ASN A 316 -6.81 2.16 0.84
C ASN A 316 -7.37 2.89 2.09
N PRO A 317 -7.82 4.16 1.95
CA PRO A 317 -8.25 4.98 3.08
C PRO A 317 -9.46 4.42 3.82
N GLU A 318 -10.13 3.43 3.26
CA GLU A 318 -11.26 2.72 3.85
C GLU A 318 -10.88 1.68 4.93
N TYR A 319 -9.60 1.45 5.23
CA TYR A 319 -9.18 0.44 6.23
C TYR A 319 -9.84 0.57 7.61
N TRP A 320 -10.30 1.77 7.99
CA TRP A 320 -11.00 2.02 9.25
C TRP A 320 -12.29 1.19 9.41
N VAL A 321 -12.87 0.67 8.32
CA VAL A 321 -14.03 -0.24 8.39
C VAL A 321 -13.67 -1.61 8.97
N ALA A 322 -12.39 -1.95 9.02
CA ALA A 322 -11.86 -3.22 9.50
C ALA A 322 -10.92 -3.02 10.69
N PHE A 323 -11.14 -1.96 11.48
CA PHE A 323 -10.40 -1.84 12.73
C PHE A 323 -10.72 -3.02 13.67
N PRO A 324 -9.68 -3.61 14.30
CA PRO A 324 -9.87 -4.58 15.37
C PRO A 324 -10.74 -4.01 16.49
N ALA A 325 -11.58 -4.86 17.09
CA ALA A 325 -12.50 -4.43 18.15
C ALA A 325 -11.77 -3.87 19.37
N GLU A 326 -10.54 -4.32 19.62
CA GLU A 326 -9.62 -3.89 20.68
C GLU A 326 -9.25 -2.41 20.57
N LEU A 327 -9.34 -1.82 19.37
CA LEU A 327 -9.09 -0.39 19.18
C LEU A 327 -10.29 0.48 19.60
N ALA A 328 -11.47 -0.10 19.83
CA ALA A 328 -12.65 0.66 20.20
C ALA A 328 -12.41 1.46 21.49
N GLY A 329 -12.72 2.76 21.45
CA GLY A 329 -12.51 3.68 22.57
C GLY A 329 -11.06 4.15 22.77
N THR A 330 -10.11 3.65 21.98
CA THR A 330 -8.73 4.17 22.00
C THR A 330 -8.62 5.44 21.17
N ALA A 331 -7.94 6.46 21.72
CA ALA A 331 -7.67 7.68 20.98
C ALA A 331 -6.50 7.44 20.01
N PRO A 332 -6.61 7.85 18.73
CA PRO A 332 -5.48 7.79 17.82
C PRO A 332 -4.39 8.78 18.27
N PRO A 333 -3.14 8.61 17.78
CA PRO A 333 -2.07 9.56 18.07
C PRO A 333 -2.51 11.00 17.73
N ALA A 334 -2.23 11.94 18.62
CA ALA A 334 -2.53 13.34 18.35
C ALA A 334 -1.60 13.88 17.27
N ARG A 335 -2.13 14.77 16.40
CA ARG A 335 -1.31 15.54 15.48
C ARG A 335 -0.26 16.33 16.28
N PRO A 336 1.03 16.29 15.93
CA PRO A 336 2.04 17.15 16.52
C PRO A 336 1.64 18.63 16.47
N ALA A 337 1.97 19.40 17.51
CA ALA A 337 1.63 20.83 17.56
C ALA A 337 2.41 21.66 16.52
N SER A 338 3.66 21.27 16.25
CA SER A 338 4.54 21.88 15.25
C SER A 338 4.78 20.91 14.08
N ALA A 339 5.13 21.47 12.92
CA ALA A 339 5.63 20.73 11.76
C ALA A 339 7.12 20.35 11.88
N ASP A 340 7.79 20.77 12.97
CA ASP A 340 9.18 20.40 13.23
C ASP A 340 9.33 18.87 13.34
N LEU A 341 10.46 18.37 12.83
CA LEU A 341 10.80 16.96 12.85
C LEU A 341 11.95 16.70 13.85
N PRO A 342 11.70 16.73 15.18
CA PRO A 342 12.74 16.45 16.16
C PRO A 342 13.31 15.04 15.98
N PHE A 343 14.64 14.94 15.93
CA PHE A 343 15.35 13.69 15.75
C PHE A 343 15.01 12.63 16.81
N ALA A 344 14.67 13.02 18.04
CA ALA A 344 14.27 12.05 19.06
C ALA A 344 12.98 11.29 18.73
N ARG A 345 12.06 11.90 17.97
CA ARG A 345 10.82 11.24 17.54
C ARG A 345 10.95 10.63 16.16
N TRP A 346 11.51 11.40 15.22
CA TRP A 346 11.49 11.08 13.80
C TRP A 346 12.82 10.60 13.26
N GLY A 347 13.87 10.64 14.07
CA GLY A 347 15.20 10.19 13.74
C GLY A 347 15.40 8.71 14.06
N LEU A 348 16.25 8.07 13.26
CA LEU A 348 16.83 6.76 13.53
C LEU A 348 18.35 6.86 13.40
N PRO A 349 19.09 6.62 14.49
CA PRO A 349 20.52 6.29 14.40
C PRO A 349 20.70 5.04 13.54
N LEU A 350 21.56 5.11 12.53
CA LEU A 350 21.94 3.97 11.69
C LEU A 350 23.35 3.45 12.03
N ASP A 351 23.96 4.03 13.06
CA ASP A 351 25.24 3.62 13.61
C ASP A 351 25.31 3.78 15.13
N ASP A 352 26.41 3.30 15.69
CA ASP A 352 26.76 3.34 17.11
C ASP A 352 27.38 4.67 17.56
N ARG A 353 27.47 5.66 16.66
CA ARG A 353 28.12 6.97 16.89
C ARG A 353 27.13 8.13 16.88
N THR A 354 25.84 7.81 16.77
CA THR A 354 24.74 8.76 16.89
C THR A 354 23.92 8.38 18.12
N GLU A 355 23.90 9.24 19.13
CA GLU A 355 23.06 9.05 20.31
C GLU A 355 21.93 10.09 20.34
N ILE A 356 20.77 9.73 20.88
CA ILE A 356 19.70 10.69 21.15
C ILE A 356 19.83 11.14 22.61
N VAL A 357 20.14 12.43 22.81
CA VAL A 357 20.31 13.05 24.13
C VAL A 357 19.44 14.30 24.19
N ASP A 358 18.63 14.44 25.24
CA ASP A 358 17.78 15.62 25.48
C ASP A 358 16.93 16.04 24.27
N GLY A 359 16.41 15.07 23.51
CA GLY A 359 15.53 15.35 22.36
C GLY A 359 16.26 15.64 21.04
N VAL A 360 17.60 15.68 21.04
CA VAL A 360 18.44 15.92 19.85
C VAL A 360 19.33 14.74 19.54
N ALA A 361 19.69 14.57 18.25
CA ALA A 361 20.74 13.64 17.87
C ALA A 361 22.11 14.29 18.12
N ARG A 362 22.93 13.66 18.95
CA ARG A 362 24.34 14.00 19.12
C ARG A 362 25.16 13.05 18.25
N ALA A 363 25.84 13.64 17.27
CA ALA A 363 26.79 12.95 16.41
C ALA A 363 28.19 13.03 17.03
N HIS A 364 28.83 11.88 17.24
CA HIS A 364 30.24 11.84 17.62
C HIS A 364 31.12 12.04 16.38
N VAL A 365 31.85 13.16 16.33
CA VAL A 365 32.74 13.48 15.21
C VAL A 365 33.93 12.52 15.19
N THR A 366 33.85 11.53 14.30
CA THR A 366 34.94 10.57 14.04
C THR A 366 35.33 10.61 12.56
N PRO A 367 36.54 10.15 12.18
CA PRO A 367 36.92 10.07 10.77
C PRO A 367 35.98 9.23 9.89
N ARG A 368 35.22 8.28 10.46
CA ARG A 368 34.22 7.52 9.70
C ARG A 368 32.81 8.14 9.74
N GLY A 369 32.67 9.38 10.21
CA GLY A 369 31.41 10.13 10.24
C GLY A 369 30.34 9.54 11.18
N THR A 370 29.11 10.00 11.01
CA THR A 370 27.90 9.47 11.65
C THR A 370 26.77 9.40 10.65
N THR A 371 25.87 8.43 10.79
CA THR A 371 24.74 8.24 9.89
C THR A 371 23.44 8.08 10.67
N GLY A 372 22.44 8.88 10.31
CA GLY A 372 21.08 8.76 10.80
C GLY A 372 20.09 9.25 9.74
N VAL A 373 18.83 8.86 9.88
CA VAL A 373 17.77 9.23 8.95
C VAL A 373 16.59 9.87 9.67
N VAL A 374 15.92 10.82 9.02
CA VAL A 374 14.62 11.36 9.47
C VAL A 374 13.51 10.74 8.63
N THR A 375 12.63 9.96 9.25
CA THR A 375 11.70 9.05 8.56
C THR A 375 10.35 9.69 8.20
N ARG A 376 10.23 11.03 8.34
CA ARG A 376 8.95 11.76 8.27
C ARG A 376 8.98 13.01 7.39
N VAL A 377 9.99 13.15 6.53
CA VAL A 377 10.07 14.30 5.63
C VAL A 377 9.02 14.16 4.52
N MET A 378 7.85 14.77 4.74
CA MET A 378 6.81 14.92 3.73
C MET A 378 6.57 16.39 3.49
N HIS A 379 6.65 16.82 2.24
CA HIS A 379 6.24 18.13 1.79
C HIS A 379 5.98 18.07 0.28
N ASP A 380 5.40 19.13 -0.29
CA ASP A 380 5.31 19.26 -1.74
C ASP A 380 6.70 19.41 -2.36
N GLY A 381 6.88 19.05 -3.63
CA GLY A 381 8.19 19.04 -4.28
C GLY A 381 8.94 20.39 -4.36
N ASN A 382 8.34 21.46 -3.82
CA ASN A 382 8.91 22.81 -3.75
C ASN A 382 9.31 23.23 -2.31
N GLY A 383 9.13 22.35 -1.33
CA GLY A 383 9.50 22.63 0.06
C GLY A 383 11.01 22.64 0.28
N SER A 384 11.48 23.55 1.13
CA SER A 384 12.85 23.58 1.63
C SER A 384 12.93 22.90 2.99
N ASN A 385 13.90 22.01 3.17
CA ASN A 385 14.22 21.43 4.48
C ASN A 385 15.33 22.25 5.13
N ALA A 386 15.16 22.61 6.40
CA ALA A 386 16.18 23.25 7.21
C ALA A 386 16.64 22.28 8.31
N LEU A 387 17.95 22.21 8.54
CA LEU A 387 18.52 21.46 9.65
C LEU A 387 19.00 22.44 10.72
N LEU A 388 18.52 22.26 11.95
CA LEU A 388 19.05 22.97 13.11
C LEU A 388 20.26 22.20 13.65
N VAL A 389 21.44 22.83 13.62
CA VAL A 389 22.70 22.22 14.09
C VAL A 389 23.29 23.07 15.22
N ARG A 390 23.75 22.40 16.29
CA ARG A 390 24.59 22.98 17.34
C ARG A 390 25.92 22.23 17.33
N ALA A 391 27.03 22.98 17.38
CA ALA A 391 28.38 22.44 17.46
C ALA A 391 29.17 23.13 18.56
N ASP A 392 30.03 22.39 19.27
CA ASP A 392 30.90 22.90 20.35
C ASP A 392 32.18 23.57 19.81
N GLY A 393 32.27 23.76 18.49
CA GLY A 393 33.40 24.37 17.80
C GLY A 393 33.07 24.68 16.34
N ALA A 394 34.06 25.17 15.59
CA ALA A 394 33.90 25.40 14.16
C ALA A 394 33.61 24.07 13.44
N ALA A 395 32.50 24.01 12.73
CA ALA A 395 32.07 22.84 11.96
C ALA A 395 31.65 23.26 10.55
N THR A 396 32.01 22.44 9.56
CA THR A 396 31.49 22.55 8.19
C THR A 396 30.35 21.56 8.04
N LEU A 397 29.17 22.06 7.70
CA LEU A 397 28.04 21.22 7.33
C LEU A 397 28.01 21.09 5.80
N GLU A 398 28.07 19.86 5.31
CA GLU A 398 27.83 19.52 3.91
C GLU A 398 26.53 18.73 3.81
N VAL A 399 25.62 19.16 2.93
CA VAL A 399 24.38 18.44 2.64
C VAL A 399 24.56 17.77 1.29
N LEU A 400 24.64 16.43 1.31
CA LEU A 400 24.73 15.62 0.11
C LEU A 400 23.30 15.27 -0.35
N ASP A 401 23.06 15.34 -1.66
CA ASP A 401 21.78 14.91 -2.24
C ASP A 401 21.55 13.39 -2.10
N LYS A 402 22.64 12.59 -2.04
CA LYS A 402 22.60 11.12 -1.97
C LYS A 402 23.81 10.54 -1.23
N GLU A 403 23.61 9.37 -0.62
CA GLU A 403 24.73 8.56 -0.07
C GLU A 403 25.70 8.16 -1.20
N PRO A 404 27.02 8.20 -0.97
CA PRO A 404 27.98 7.60 -1.87
C PRO A 404 27.81 6.07 -1.91
N ALA A 405 28.23 5.45 -3.01
CA ALA A 405 28.18 3.99 -3.17
C ALA A 405 28.90 3.27 -2.02
N SER A 406 28.29 2.20 -1.48
CA SER A 406 28.87 1.39 -0.41
C SER A 406 29.71 0.24 -0.99
N PRO A 407 30.77 -0.25 -0.33
CA PRO A 407 31.49 -1.46 -0.78
C PRO A 407 30.63 -2.72 -0.86
N ARG A 408 29.48 -2.74 -0.17
CA ARG A 408 28.47 -3.82 -0.24
C ARG A 408 27.40 -3.57 -1.32
N ASN A 409 27.43 -2.40 -1.96
CA ASN A 409 26.62 -2.00 -3.10
C ASN A 409 27.43 -1.01 -3.97
N PRO A 410 28.52 -1.49 -4.61
CA PRO A 410 29.53 -0.65 -5.24
C PRO A 410 29.00 0.14 -6.44
N ASP A 411 27.85 -0.27 -6.98
CA ASP A 411 27.17 0.35 -8.13
C ASP A 411 26.01 1.29 -7.74
N GLY A 412 25.78 1.51 -6.45
CA GLY A 412 24.78 2.47 -5.94
C GLY A 412 25.05 3.93 -6.34
N GLY A 413 26.27 4.22 -6.80
CA GLY A 413 26.58 5.43 -7.55
C GLY A 413 26.26 5.19 -9.02
N HIS A 414 25.08 5.63 -9.50
CA HIS A 414 24.68 5.40 -10.88
C HIS A 414 25.80 5.78 -11.87
N ARG A 415 26.39 4.76 -12.52
CA ARG A 415 26.72 4.89 -13.93
C ARG A 415 25.40 4.99 -14.67
N ALA A 416 25.04 6.19 -15.10
CA ALA A 416 24.01 6.35 -16.12
C ALA A 416 24.46 5.54 -17.36
N ARG A 417 23.93 4.33 -17.54
CA ARG A 417 24.07 3.64 -18.82
C ARG A 417 23.36 4.50 -19.87
N PRO A 418 23.97 4.74 -21.04
CA PRO A 418 23.31 5.45 -22.12
C PRO A 418 22.02 4.72 -22.47
N ALA A 419 20.97 5.47 -22.78
CA ALA A 419 19.71 4.93 -23.27
C ALA A 419 19.99 4.02 -24.47
N ALA A 420 19.99 2.71 -24.26
CA ALA A 420 19.90 1.75 -25.34
C ALA A 420 18.50 1.90 -25.92
N GLY A 421 18.42 2.45 -27.13
CA GLY A 421 17.18 2.57 -27.87
C GLY A 421 16.56 1.20 -28.06
N ASN A 422 15.43 0.98 -27.38
CA ASN A 422 14.40 0.04 -27.75
C ASN A 422 13.08 0.62 -27.21
N GLY A 423 12.09 0.72 -28.10
CA GLY A 423 10.89 1.54 -27.96
C GLY A 423 9.88 1.02 -26.95
N TRP A 424 10.24 1.04 -25.66
CA TRP A 424 9.31 0.87 -24.55
C TRP A 424 8.97 2.24 -23.98
N ARG A 425 7.84 2.80 -24.43
CA ARG A 425 7.26 3.99 -23.80
C ARG A 425 6.96 3.63 -22.33
N ARG A 426 7.62 4.31 -21.39
CA ARG A 426 7.23 4.31 -19.97
C ARG A 426 5.73 4.67 -19.88
N PRO A 427 4.85 3.79 -19.37
CA PRO A 427 3.53 4.20 -18.95
C PRO A 427 3.68 5.07 -17.70
N PRO A 428 2.97 6.20 -17.58
CA PRO A 428 2.96 6.99 -16.37
C PRO A 428 2.06 6.29 -15.32
N ALA A 429 2.57 5.26 -14.65
CA ALA A 429 1.97 4.80 -13.40
C ALA A 429 2.16 5.92 -12.36
N ARG A 430 1.15 6.80 -12.26
CA ARG A 430 1.14 7.91 -11.30
C ARG A 430 0.66 7.40 -9.95
N CYS A 431 1.54 6.72 -9.20
CA CYS A 431 1.47 6.78 -7.74
C CYS A 431 1.78 8.24 -7.36
N TYR A 432 0.74 9.04 -7.11
CA TYR A 432 0.87 10.50 -6.96
C TYR A 432 2.02 10.88 -6.00
N GLY A 433 3.04 11.48 -6.61
CA GLY A 433 4.18 12.14 -6.00
C GLY A 433 4.79 12.96 -7.11
N ARG A 434 4.23 14.17 -7.36
CA ARG A 434 4.74 15.08 -8.38
C ARG A 434 6.19 15.44 -8.02
N ARG A 435 7.15 15.03 -8.86
CA ARG A 435 8.44 15.72 -8.98
C ARG A 435 8.42 16.57 -10.25
N MET A 436 8.81 17.82 -10.13
CA MET A 436 9.36 18.59 -11.24
C MET A 436 10.82 18.92 -10.93
N TYR A 437 11.62 18.89 -11.98
CA TYR A 437 13.03 19.27 -11.98
C TYR A 437 13.18 20.78 -11.77
N THR A 438 14.15 21.19 -10.96
CA THR A 438 14.73 22.53 -11.02
C THR A 438 16.23 22.39 -11.18
N ARG A 439 16.79 23.18 -12.12
CA ARG A 439 18.22 23.24 -12.45
C ARG A 439 19.03 23.86 -11.34
#